data_AF-A0A543NKF6-F1
#
_entry.id   AF-A0A543NKF6-F1
#
_cell.length_a   1.000
_cell.length_b   1.000
_cell.length_c   1.000
_cell.angle_alpha   90.00
_cell.angle_beta   90.00
_cell.angle_gamma   90.00
#
_symmetry.space_group_name_H-M   'P 1'
#
loop_
_entity.id
_entity.type
_entity.pdbx_description
1 polymer ?
#
loop_
_entity_poly.entity_id
_entity_poly.type
_entity_poly.pdbx_seq_one_letter_code
_entity_poly.pdbx_strand_id
1 'polypeptide(L)' 'MLPTTYEYDTELLRDGAVLELDGVLYQGRTVLAPGADTFAPLRGWARHLARYLNAPVTWRAAYDGTTVQEGTEHPA' A
#
# COMPACT_ATOMS: atom_id res chain seq x y z
N MET A 1 -19.19 4.94 -20.79
CA MET A 1 -18.56 3.96 -19.88
C MET A 1 -17.70 4.74 -18.92
N LEU A 2 -18.05 4.79 -17.63
CA LEU A 2 -17.29 5.58 -16.66
C LEU A 2 -16.01 4.79 -16.31
N PRO A 3 -14.80 5.35 -16.53
CA PRO A 3 -13.57 4.73 -16.07
C PRO A 3 -13.54 4.97 -14.56
N THR A 4 -14.02 4.03 -13.76
CA THR A 4 -14.13 4.28 -12.31
C THR A 4 -12.98 3.65 -11.56
N THR A 5 -11.77 3.82 -12.09
CA THR A 5 -10.58 3.73 -11.26
C THR A 5 -10.60 4.87 -10.24
N TYR A 6 -10.33 4.55 -8.98
CA TYR A 6 -10.28 5.52 -7.88
C TYR A 6 -8.82 5.82 -7.56
N GLU A 7 -8.52 7.09 -7.30
CA GLU A 7 -7.22 7.52 -6.80
C GLU A 7 -7.24 7.45 -5.27
N TYR A 8 -6.24 6.78 -4.69
CA TYR A 8 -6.06 6.65 -3.26
C TYR A 8 -4.70 7.23 -2.86
N ASP A 9 -4.65 7.90 -1.72
CA ASP A 9 -3.39 8.12 -1.02
C ASP A 9 -2.93 6.79 -0.46
N THR A 10 -1.69 6.40 -0.74
CA THR A 10 -1.17 5.07 -0.44
C THR A 10 0.18 5.17 0.24
N GLU A 11 0.37 4.34 1.26
CA GLU A 11 1.58 4.30 2.08
C GLU A 11 1.99 2.85 2.30
N LEU A 12 3.30 2.60 2.30
CA LEU A 12 3.87 1.40 2.90
C LEU A 12 4.56 1.83 4.19
N LEU A 13 4.24 1.15 5.28
CA LEU A 13 4.71 1.48 6.62
C LEU A 13 5.51 0.31 7.20
N ARG A 14 6.50 0.68 8.02
CA ARG A 14 7.21 -0.22 8.91
C ARG A 14 7.21 0.41 10.29
N ASP A 15 6.86 -0.39 11.31
CA ASP A 15 6.83 0.06 12.70
C ASP A 15 5.99 1.34 12.92
N GLY A 16 4.95 1.52 12.09
CA GLY A 16 4.05 2.68 12.12
C GLY A 16 4.54 3.93 11.39
N ALA A 17 5.76 3.92 10.84
CA ALA A 17 6.32 5.02 10.05
C ALA A 17 6.30 4.69 8.55
N VAL A 18 6.17 5.70 7.69
CA VAL A 18 6.30 5.52 6.23
C VAL A 18 7.70 5.01 5.93
N LEU A 19 7.76 3.95 5.13
CA LEU A 19 8.98 3.25 4.77
C LEU A 19 9.78 4.07 3.76
N GLU A 20 11.07 4.26 4.06
CA GLU A 20 12.06 4.86 3.17
C GLU A 20 13.14 3.82 2.86
N LEU A 21 13.41 3.56 1.58
CA LEU A 21 14.50 2.69 1.13
C LEU A 21 15.28 3.36 0.02
N ASP A 22 16.60 3.36 0.12
CA ASP A 22 17.51 3.95 -0.87
C ASP A 22 17.14 5.40 -1.25
N GLY A 23 16.66 6.18 -0.26
CA GLY A 23 16.23 7.57 -0.43
C GLY A 23 14.85 7.73 -1.09
N VAL A 24 14.10 6.64 -1.28
CA VAL A 24 12.75 6.64 -1.84
C VAL A 24 11.74 6.44 -0.72
N LEU A 25 10.86 7.42 -0.54
CA LEU A 25 9.73 7.34 0.38
C LEU A 25 8.56 6.60 -0.29
N TYR A 26 8.07 5.53 0.33
CA TYR A 26 6.95 4.73 -0.18
C TYR A 26 5.60 5.31 0.24
N GLN A 27 5.35 6.53 -0.24
CA GLN A 27 4.11 7.26 -0.10
C GLN A 27 3.77 7.94 -1.42
N GLY A 28 2.51 7.88 -1.83
CA GLY A 28 2.07 8.53 -3.06
C GLY A 28 0.62 8.24 -3.39
N ARG A 29 0.19 8.68 -4.56
CA ARG A 29 -1.17 8.46 -5.05
C ARG A 29 -1.21 7.35 -6.08
N THR A 30 -2.10 6.38 -5.86
CA THR A 30 -2.24 5.21 -6.73
C THR A 30 -3.66 5.12 -7.27
N VAL A 31 -3.78 4.98 -8.58
CA VAL A 31 -5.04 4.74 -9.28
C VAL A 31 -5.31 3.24 -9.29
N LEU A 32 -6.36 2.79 -8.60
CA LEU A 32 -6.72 1.38 -8.46
C LEU A 32 -8.06 1.08 -9.13
N ALA A 33 -8.12 -0.07 -9.80
CA ALA A 33 -9.35 -0.55 -10.42
C ALA A 33 -10.34 -1.08 -9.34
N PRO A 34 -11.64 -0.79 -9.47
CA PRO A 34 -12.65 -1.27 -8.53
C PRO A 34 -12.87 -2.79 -8.70
N GLY A 35 -13.12 -3.49 -7.60
CA GLY A 35 -13.38 -4.93 -7.58
C GLY A 35 -12.97 -5.58 -6.25
N ALA A 36 -13.16 -6.89 -6.14
CA ALA A 36 -12.76 -7.65 -4.94
C ALA A 36 -11.25 -7.53 -4.65
N ASP A 37 -10.45 -7.36 -5.70
CA ASP A 37 -8.99 -7.30 -5.64
C ASP A 37 -8.43 -5.87 -5.79
N THR A 38 -9.24 -4.84 -5.54
CA THR A 38 -8.82 -3.42 -5.69
C THR A 38 -7.46 -3.12 -5.05
N PHE A 39 -7.20 -3.66 -3.86
CA PHE A 39 -5.96 -3.41 -3.11
C PHE A 39 -4.90 -4.50 -3.25
N ALA A 40 -5.10 -5.47 -4.15
CA ALA A 40 -4.11 -6.52 -4.41
C ALA A 40 -2.73 -5.98 -4.82
N PRO A 41 -2.60 -4.86 -5.58
CA PRO A 41 -1.29 -4.26 -5.85
C PRO A 41 -0.55 -3.82 -4.59
N LEU A 42 -1.23 -3.12 -3.66
CA LEU A 42 -0.63 -2.65 -2.41
C LEU A 42 -0.16 -3.82 -1.53
N ARG A 43 -0.99 -4.85 -1.45
CA ARG A 43 -0.65 -6.11 -0.79
C ARG A 43 0.59 -6.76 -1.42
N GLY A 44 0.67 -6.76 -2.74
CA GLY A 44 1.81 -7.27 -3.49
C GLY A 44 3.12 -6.55 -3.16
N TRP A 45 3.07 -5.22 -3.10
CA TRP A 45 4.22 -4.38 -2.73
C TRP A 45 4.66 -4.61 -1.28
N ALA A 46 3.73 -4.57 -0.34
CA ALA A 46 4.02 -4.86 1.07
C ALA A 46 4.63 -6.25 1.25
N ARG A 47 4.08 -7.27 0.59
CA ARG A 47 4.62 -8.64 0.63
C ARG A 47 6.03 -8.73 0.05
N HIS A 48 6.30 -8.03 -1.04
CA HIS A 48 7.64 -7.99 -1.62
C HIS A 48 8.64 -7.35 -0.65
N LEU A 49 8.30 -6.19 -0.10
CA LEU A 49 9.16 -5.50 0.86
C LEU A 49 9.30 -6.25 2.19
N ALA A 50 8.26 -6.92 2.68
CA ALA A 50 8.32 -7.70 3.89
C ALA A 50 9.34 -8.83 3.80
N ARG A 51 9.40 -9.50 2.64
CA ARG A 51 10.41 -10.51 2.33
C ARG A 51 11.80 -9.90 2.15
N TYR A 52 11.91 -8.80 1.42
CA TYR A 52 13.19 -8.12 1.16
C TYR A 52 13.85 -7.62 2.45
N LEU A 53 13.07 -7.01 3.34
CA LEU A 53 13.52 -6.47 4.62
C LEU A 53 13.54 -7.50 5.76
N ASN A 54 12.98 -8.70 5.52
CA ASN A 54 12.72 -9.70 6.55
C ASN A 54 12.01 -9.12 7.79
N ALA A 55 10.99 -8.28 7.55
CA ALA A 55 10.25 -7.56 8.58
C ALA A 55 8.80 -7.34 8.15
N PRO A 56 7.82 -7.23 9.07
CA PRO A 56 6.43 -6.92 8.70
C PRO A 56 6.33 -5.56 8.01
N VAL A 57 5.51 -5.48 6.96
CA VAL A 57 5.22 -4.23 6.24
C VAL A 57 3.71 -4.06 6.14
N THR A 58 3.23 -2.92 6.60
CA THR A 58 1.82 -2.53 6.48
C THR A 58 1.63 -1.75 5.19
N TRP A 59 0.60 -2.05 4.42
CA TRP A 59 0.12 -1.19 3.36
C TRP A 59 -1.15 -0.50 3.81
N ARG A 60 -1.32 0.75 3.40
CA ARG A 60 -2.48 1.57 3.70
C ARG A 60 -2.98 2.26 2.43
N ALA A 61 -4.29 2.31 2.28
CA ALA A 61 -4.99 3.13 1.30
C ALA A 61 -5.94 4.07 2.03
N ALA A 62 -5.88 5.35 1.70
CA ALA A 62 -6.78 6.38 2.15
C ALA A 62 -7.49 7.04 0.96
N TYR A 63 -8.74 7.44 1.19
CA TYR A 63 -9.52 8.23 0.26
C TYR A 63 -10.01 9.45 1.03
N ASP A 64 -9.75 10.65 0.49
CA ASP A 64 -10.09 11.92 1.11
C ASP A 64 -9.58 12.02 2.57
N GLY A 65 -8.31 11.66 2.77
CA GLY A 65 -7.64 11.67 4.09
C GLY A 65 -8.10 10.58 5.07
N THR A 66 -9.09 9.76 4.72
CA THR A 66 -9.61 8.69 5.57
C THR A 66 -9.06 7.34 5.12
N THR A 67 -8.45 6.58 6.04
CA THR A 67 -8.01 5.21 5.74
C THR A 67 -9.23 4.35 5.42
N VAL A 68 -9.29 3.83 4.19
CA VAL A 68 -10.39 2.98 3.71
C VAL A 68 -10.03 1.50 3.76
N GLN A 69 -8.73 1.19 3.69
CA GLN A 69 -8.24 -0.17 3.80
C GLN A 69 -6.76 -0.18 4.22
N GLU A 70 -6.40 -1.16 5.04
CA GLU A 70 -5.00 -1.44 5.37
C GLU A 70 -4.79 -2.94 5.62
N GLY A 71 -3.54 -3.37 5.60
CA GLY A 71 -3.17 -4.73 5.95
C GLY A 71 -1.67 -4.86 6.18
N THR A 72 -1.27 -5.87 6.95
CA THR A 72 0.14 -6.16 7.22
C THR A 72 0.55 -7.48 6.59
N GLU A 73 1.62 -7.44 5.81
CA GLU A 73 2.25 -8.62 5.24
C GLU A 73 3.49 -8.97 6.06
N HIS A 74 3.63 -10.24 6.42
CA HIS A 74 4.76 -10.76 7.20
C HIS A 74 5.78 -11.44 6.28
N PRO A 75 7.08 -11.46 6.65
CA PRO A 75 8.05 -12.30 5.98
C PRO A 75 7.62 -13.77 6.07
N ALA A 76 7.84 -14.51 4.97
CA ALA A 76 7.50 -15.93 4.86
C ALA A 76 8.60 -16.81 5.44
#